data_AF-A0A139REW5-F1
#
_entry.id   AF-A0A139REW5-F1
#
_cell.length_a   1.000
_cell.length_b   1.000
_cell.length_c   1.000
_cell.angle_alpha   90.00
_cell.angle_beta   90.00
_cell.angle_gamma   90.00
#
_symmetry.space_group_name_H-M   'P 1'
#
loop_
_entity.id
_entity.type
_entity.pdbx_description
1 polymer ?
#
loop_
_entity_poly.entity_id
_entity_poly.type
_entity_poly.pdbx_seq_one_letter_code
_entity_poly.pdbx_strand_id
1 'polypeptide(L)'
;MKGIHGNAGVFPKSVADKLRGKSFDSFDDFRAAFWKEVAKDPKLVEGFSKANKKRMAQGKAPKAAKCQHDGKVSSYQIHHKTPINRGGVYDMDNMLIVTPKFHKEILDPKYHFGGG
;
A
#
# COMPACT_ATOMS: atom_id res chain seq x y z
N MET A 1 -9.84 8.42 -0.44
CA MET A 1 -8.81 8.53 -1.50
C MET A 1 -9.49 8.48 -2.85
N LYS A 2 -9.68 9.63 -3.51
CA LYS A 2 -10.21 9.68 -4.88
C LYS A 2 -9.02 9.63 -5.84
N GLY A 3 -8.99 8.66 -6.75
CA GLY A 3 -8.25 8.83 -8.00
C GLY A 3 -8.76 10.14 -8.61
N ILE A 4 -7.91 11.14 -8.76
CA ILE A 4 -7.24 11.36 -10.03
C ILE A 4 -5.80 11.90 -9.91
N HIS A 5 -5.29 12.26 -8.72
CA HIS A 5 -3.85 12.55 -8.50
C HIS A 5 -3.33 12.09 -7.11
N GLY A 6 -3.98 11.08 -6.50
CA GLY A 6 -3.50 10.43 -5.28
C GLY A 6 -2.64 9.21 -5.61
N ASN A 7 -1.37 9.43 -5.94
CA ASN A 7 -0.42 8.37 -6.27
C ASN A 7 0.10 7.61 -5.04
N ALA A 8 -0.07 8.20 -3.87
CA ALA A 8 0.29 7.66 -2.57
C ALA A 8 -0.77 7.99 -1.53
N GLY A 9 -0.87 7.14 -0.52
CA GLY A 9 -1.70 7.31 0.66
C GLY A 9 -0.96 6.90 1.90
N VAL A 10 -1.18 7.60 3.01
CA VAL A 10 -0.65 7.18 4.31
C VAL A 10 -1.26 5.84 4.74
N PHE A 11 -0.50 5.05 5.49
CA PHE A 11 -1.03 3.86 6.13
C PHE A 11 -2.20 4.24 7.06
N PRO A 12 -3.43 3.72 6.86
CA PRO A 12 -4.57 4.14 7.67
C PRO A 12 -4.38 3.77 9.15
N LYS A 13 -4.45 4.77 10.04
CA LYS A 13 -4.35 4.56 11.49
C LYS A 13 -5.37 3.53 12.00
N SER A 14 -6.60 3.56 11.48
CA SER A 14 -7.65 2.59 11.84
C SER A 14 -7.29 1.13 11.53
N VAL A 15 -6.39 0.91 10.56
CA VAL A 15 -5.85 -0.42 10.26
C VAL A 15 -4.61 -0.69 11.12
N ALA A 16 -3.75 0.31 11.31
CA ALA A 16 -2.54 0.18 12.13
C ALA A 16 -2.87 -0.26 13.56
N ASP A 17 -3.88 0.33 14.17
CA ASP A 17 -4.32 -0.01 15.53
C ASP A 17 -4.77 -1.47 15.64
N LYS A 18 -5.27 -2.08 14.55
CA LYS A 18 -5.70 -3.48 14.51
C LYS A 18 -4.58 -4.47 14.22
N LEU A 19 -3.46 -4.01 13.67
CA LEU A 19 -2.29 -4.84 13.37
C LEU A 19 -1.19 -4.70 14.43
N ARG A 20 -1.25 -3.65 15.25
CA ARG A 20 -0.32 -3.40 16.35
C ARG A 20 -0.32 -4.57 17.34
N GLY A 21 0.87 -5.02 17.71
CA GLY A 21 1.06 -6.14 18.63
C GLY A 21 0.82 -7.53 18.01
N LYS A 22 0.48 -7.63 16.72
CA LYS A 22 0.41 -8.92 16.02
C LYS A 22 1.78 -9.30 15.46
N SER A 23 2.11 -10.58 15.56
CA SER A 23 3.27 -11.16 14.88
C SER A 23 2.87 -11.67 13.50
N PHE A 24 3.82 -11.60 12.56
CA PHE A 24 3.66 -12.12 11.21
C PHE A 24 4.92 -12.90 10.83
N ASP A 25 4.75 -14.07 10.22
CA ASP A 25 5.87 -14.92 9.81
C ASP A 25 6.58 -14.36 8.56
N SER A 26 5.89 -13.54 7.78
CA SER A 26 6.42 -12.87 6.60
C SER A 26 5.81 -11.51 6.35
N PHE A 27 6.43 -10.71 5.47
CA PHE A 27 5.83 -9.47 5.00
C PHE A 27 4.57 -9.72 4.15
N ASP A 28 4.48 -10.86 3.48
CA ASP A 28 3.29 -11.23 2.72
C ASP A 28 2.09 -11.52 3.62
N ASP A 29 2.31 -12.12 4.79
CA ASP A 29 1.24 -12.33 5.79
C ASP A 29 0.76 -11.00 6.37
N PHE A 30 1.68 -10.10 6.69
CA PHE A 30 1.35 -8.74 7.09
C PHE A 30 0.55 -8.01 5.99
N ARG A 31 1.00 -8.07 4.74
CA ARG A 31 0.32 -7.46 3.60
C ARG A 31 -1.09 -8.06 3.41
N ALA A 32 -1.24 -9.36 3.60
CA ALA A 32 -2.54 -10.02 3.50
C ALA A 32 -3.48 -9.59 4.64
N ALA A 33 -2.98 -9.51 5.87
CA ALA A 33 -3.74 -9.01 7.02
C ALA A 33 -4.16 -7.55 6.84
N PHE A 34 -3.25 -6.71 6.35
CA PHE A 34 -3.53 -5.32 6.00
C PHE A 34 -4.73 -5.19 5.05
N TRP A 35 -4.70 -5.87 3.91
CA TRP A 35 -5.79 -5.77 2.94
C TRP A 35 -7.11 -6.34 3.47
N LYS A 36 -7.07 -7.38 4.31
CA LYS A 36 -8.26 -7.90 5.00
C LYS A 36 -8.85 -6.86 5.95
N GLU A 37 -8.03 -6.13 6.70
CA GLU A 37 -8.51 -5.07 7.60
C GLU A 37 -9.05 -3.85 6.85
N VAL A 38 -8.42 -3.46 5.74
CA VAL A 38 -8.95 -2.44 4.83
C VAL A 38 -10.33 -2.86 4.33
N ALA A 39 -10.51 -4.13 3.93
CA ALA A 39 -11.78 -4.63 3.41
C ALA A 39 -12.95 -4.55 4.39
N LYS A 40 -12.66 -4.53 5.70
CA LYS A 40 -13.66 -4.47 6.77
C LYS A 40 -14.11 -3.04 7.10
N ASP A 41 -13.39 -2.01 6.63
CA ASP A 41 -13.71 -0.61 6.91
C ASP A 41 -14.51 0.00 5.74
N PRO A 42 -15.82 0.29 5.91
CA PRO A 42 -16.65 0.85 4.86
C PRO A 42 -16.11 2.16 4.27
N LYS A 43 -15.46 3.00 5.09
CA LYS A 43 -14.91 4.29 4.66
C LYS A 43 -13.68 4.09 3.77
N LEU A 44 -12.85 3.10 4.07
CA LEU A 44 -11.65 2.81 3.28
C LEU A 44 -12.00 2.13 1.94
N VAL A 45 -13.08 1.34 1.90
CA VAL A 45 -13.48 0.64 0.67
C VAL A 45 -14.43 1.40 -0.24
N GLU A 46 -14.97 2.54 0.21
CA GLU A 46 -16.04 3.28 -0.48
C GLU A 46 -15.75 3.49 -1.98
N GLY A 47 -14.53 3.92 -2.32
CA GLY A 47 -14.10 4.20 -3.69
C GLY A 47 -13.64 3.01 -4.53
N PHE A 48 -13.68 1.78 -4.01
CA PHE A 48 -13.21 0.59 -4.73
C PHE A 48 -14.35 -0.16 -5.42
N SER A 49 -14.05 -0.78 -6.57
CA SER A 49 -15.00 -1.66 -7.27
C SER A 49 -15.34 -2.91 -6.45
N LYS A 50 -16.48 -3.55 -6.72
CA LYS A 50 -16.88 -4.82 -6.09
C LYS A 50 -15.78 -5.90 -6.22
N ALA A 51 -15.13 -5.97 -7.38
CA ALA A 51 -14.01 -6.88 -7.62
C ALA A 51 -12.81 -6.57 -6.70
N ASN A 52 -12.44 -5.29 -6.55
CA ASN A 52 -11.36 -4.90 -5.65
C ASN A 52 -11.72 -5.15 -4.18
N LYS A 53 -12.97 -4.92 -3.75
CA LYS A 53 -13.44 -5.28 -2.41
C LYS A 53 -13.28 -6.78 -2.14
N LYS A 54 -13.71 -7.63 -3.07
CA LYS A 54 -13.53 -9.10 -2.97
C LYS A 54 -12.06 -9.51 -2.90
N ARG A 55 -11.18 -8.90 -3.70
CA ARG A 55 -9.74 -9.15 -3.64
C ARG A 55 -9.16 -8.80 -2.26
N MET A 56 -9.49 -7.63 -1.73
CA MET A 56 -9.01 -7.20 -0.42
C MET A 56 -9.50 -8.11 0.70
N ALA A 57 -10.77 -8.54 0.66
CA ALA A 57 -11.31 -9.52 1.62
C ALA A 57 -10.56 -10.87 1.60
N GLN A 58 -9.92 -11.22 0.48
CA GLN A 58 -9.05 -12.39 0.33
C GLN A 58 -7.57 -12.11 0.70
N GLY A 59 -7.24 -10.93 1.23
CA GLY A 59 -5.88 -10.50 1.53
C GLY A 59 -5.07 -10.06 0.31
N LYS A 60 -5.70 -9.86 -0.85
CA LYS A 60 -5.02 -9.44 -2.08
C LYS A 60 -5.13 -7.94 -2.25
N ALA A 61 -4.03 -7.32 -2.70
CA ALA A 61 -4.02 -5.90 -3.04
C ALA A 61 -5.04 -5.59 -4.16
N PRO A 62 -5.79 -4.48 -4.04
CA PRO A 62 -6.69 -4.02 -5.10
C PRO A 62 -5.88 -3.61 -6.33
N LYS A 63 -6.53 -3.69 -7.49
CA LYS A 63 -5.97 -3.18 -8.76
C LYS A 63 -6.09 -1.67 -8.81
N ALA A 64 -5.01 -1.00 -9.21
CA ALA A 64 -5.00 0.43 -9.51
C ALA A 64 -5.73 0.69 -10.85
N ALA A 65 -6.05 1.96 -11.12
CA ALA A 65 -6.53 2.37 -12.44
C ALA A 65 -5.50 2.02 -13.52
N LYS A 66 -5.95 1.66 -14.73
CA LYS A 66 -5.05 1.21 -15.82
C LYS A 66 -3.94 2.21 -16.14
N CYS A 67 -4.23 3.51 -16.09
CA CYS A 67 -3.24 4.58 -16.30
C CYS A 67 -2.15 4.68 -15.21
N GLN A 68 -2.32 3.94 -14.10
CA GLN A 68 -1.42 3.90 -12.95
C GLN A 68 -0.66 2.57 -12.84
N HIS A 69 -0.79 1.69 -13.84
CA HIS A 69 0.03 0.48 -13.96
C HIS A 69 1.42 0.86 -14.48
N ASP A 70 2.44 0.06 -14.15
CA ASP A 70 3.83 0.29 -14.61
C ASP A 70 4.24 -0.60 -15.80
N GLY A 71 3.28 -1.38 -16.32
CA GLY A 71 3.46 -2.38 -17.38
C GLY A 71 3.61 -3.82 -16.88
N LYS A 72 4.13 -4.04 -15.66
CA LYS A 72 4.32 -5.38 -15.05
C LYS A 72 3.43 -5.57 -13.80
N VAL A 73 3.32 -4.52 -13.00
CA VAL A 73 2.56 -4.45 -11.76
C VAL A 73 1.32 -3.57 -11.97
N SER A 74 0.18 -4.09 -11.50
CA SER A 74 -1.13 -3.46 -11.64
C SER A 74 -1.87 -3.29 -10.31
N SER A 75 -1.28 -3.73 -9.21
CA SER A 75 -1.86 -3.69 -7.87
C SER A 75 -1.15 -2.65 -7.01
N TYR A 76 -1.89 -2.01 -6.10
CA TYR A 76 -1.28 -1.11 -5.11
C TYR A 76 -0.19 -1.84 -4.30
N GLN A 77 0.86 -1.10 -3.92
CA GLN A 77 2.02 -1.59 -3.21
C GLN A 77 2.16 -0.90 -1.86
N ILE A 78 2.76 -1.58 -0.88
CA ILE A 78 3.16 -1.00 0.39
C ILE A 78 4.64 -0.63 0.26
N HIS A 79 4.96 0.64 0.43
CA HIS A 79 6.31 1.19 0.28
C HIS A 79 6.83 1.71 1.62
N HIS A 80 8.08 1.40 1.97
CA HIS A 80 8.77 1.96 3.13
C HIS A 80 9.43 3.30 2.76
N LYS A 81 9.07 4.38 3.46
CA LYS A 81 9.66 5.72 3.23
C LYS A 81 11.14 5.75 3.54
N THR A 82 11.50 5.15 4.67
CA THR A 82 12.88 4.94 5.10
C THR A 82 13.24 3.48 4.83
N PRO A 83 14.42 3.20 4.22
CA PRO A 83 14.87 1.83 3.97
C PRO A 83 14.76 0.93 5.20
N ILE A 84 14.40 -0.33 4.98
CA ILE A 84 14.07 -1.31 6.04
C ILE A 84 15.19 -1.44 7.08
N ASN A 85 16.45 -1.37 6.66
CA ASN A 85 17.62 -1.46 7.55
C ASN A 85 17.76 -0.28 8.54
N ARG A 86 17.01 0.80 8.35
CA ARG A 86 17.00 1.98 9.24
C ARG A 86 15.63 2.25 9.86
N GLY A 87 14.55 1.97 9.12
CA GLY A 87 13.17 2.27 9.54
C GLY A 87 12.36 1.06 10.01
N GLY A 88 12.95 -0.14 10.04
CA GLY A 88 12.24 -1.36 10.42
C GLY A 88 11.27 -1.90 9.37
N VAL A 89 10.95 -3.18 9.46
CA VAL A 89 10.09 -3.89 8.49
C VAL A 89 8.61 -3.59 8.70
N TYR A 90 8.15 -3.54 9.95
CA TYR A 90 6.73 -3.47 10.32
C TYR A 90 6.34 -2.15 11.00
N ASP A 91 7.18 -1.12 10.87
CA ASP A 91 6.81 0.24 11.27
C ASP A 91 5.77 0.79 10.28
N MET A 92 4.51 0.78 10.69
CA MET A 92 3.39 1.25 9.87
C MET A 92 3.41 2.76 9.67
N ASP A 93 4.05 3.52 10.57
CA ASP A 93 4.26 4.96 10.38
C ASP A 93 5.34 5.23 9.32
N ASN A 94 6.19 4.23 9.02
CA ASN A 94 7.16 4.24 7.92
C ASN A 94 6.58 3.75 6.57
N MET A 95 5.29 3.44 6.48
CA MET A 95 4.68 2.87 5.27
C MET A 95 3.75 3.83 4.50
N LEU A 96 3.75 3.69 3.18
CA LEU A 96 2.82 4.33 2.25
C LEU A 96 2.15 3.29 1.35
N ILE A 97 0.91 3.56 0.96
CA ILE A 97 0.17 2.78 -0.04
C ILE A 97 0.27 3.52 -1.36
N VAL A 98 0.93 2.92 -2.35
CA VAL A 98 1.29 3.61 -3.60
C VAL A 98 0.77 2.88 -4.83
N THR A 99 0.53 3.63 -5.91
CA THR A 99 0.26 3.02 -7.21
C THR A 99 1.51 2.36 -7.78
N PRO A 100 1.37 1.35 -8.68
CA PRO A 100 2.52 0.75 -9.35
C PRO A 100 3.43 1.77 -10.05
N LYS A 101 2.83 2.66 -10.85
CA LYS A 101 3.57 3.67 -11.59
C LYS A 101 4.37 4.58 -10.66
N PHE A 102 3.75 5.09 -9.60
CA PHE A 102 4.44 5.94 -8.64
C PHE A 102 5.50 5.20 -7.83
N HIS A 103 5.26 3.94 -7.46
CA HIS A 103 6.27 3.13 -6.78
C HIS A 103 7.55 3.01 -7.61
N LYS A 104 7.42 2.85 -8.93
CA LYS A 104 8.57 2.84 -9.84
C LYS A 104 9.28 4.20 -9.90
N GLU A 105 8.52 5.29 -9.89
CA GLU A 105 9.05 6.66 -9.94
C GLU A 105 9.81 7.03 -8.66
N ILE A 106 9.26 6.72 -7.48
CA ILE A 106 9.92 7.03 -6.20
C ILE A 106 11.16 6.17 -5.96
N LEU A 107 11.18 4.92 -6.46
CA LEU A 107 12.35 4.05 -6.37
C LEU A 107 13.48 4.45 -7.33
N ASP A 108 13.26 5.39 -8.26
CA ASP A 108 14.34 5.97 -9.04
C ASP A 108 15.24 6.79 -8.09
N PRO A 109 16.55 6.45 -7.96
CA PRO A 109 17.47 7.16 -7.09
C PRO A 109 17.48 8.68 -7.28
N LYS A 110 17.18 9.17 -8.50
CA LYS A 110 17.08 10.61 -8.79
C LYS A 110 15.99 11.30 -7.97
N TYR A 111 14.93 10.58 -7.62
CA TYR A 111 13.84 11.06 -6.79
C TYR A 111 14.15 11.00 -5.28
N HIS A 112 14.97 10.04 -4.85
CA HIS A 112 15.37 9.87 -3.45
C HIS A 112 16.50 10.81 -3.01
N PHE A 113 17.42 11.17 -3.90
CA PHE A 113 18.64 11.92 -3.55
C PHE A 113 18.71 13.34 -4.15
N GLY A 114 17.71 13.74 -4.94
CA GLY A 114 17.80 14.93 -5.77
C GLY A 114 18.78 14.70 -6.93
N GLY A 115 18.39 15.08 -8.15
CA GLY A 115 19.32 15.07 -9.27
C GLY A 115 20.54 15.94 -8.93
N GLY A 116 21.73 15.39 -9.15
CA GLY A 116 22.96 16.18 -9.31
C GLY A 116 22.96 16.95 -10.62
#